data_AF-A0A257R1W3-F1
#
_entry.id   AF-A0A257R1W3-F1
#
_cell.length_a   1.000
_cell.length_b   1.000
_cell.length_c   1.000
_cell.angle_alpha   90.00
_cell.angle_beta   90.00
_cell.angle_gamma   90.00
#
_symmetry.space_group_name_H-M   'P 1'
#
loop_
_entity.id
_entity.type
_entity.pdbx_description
1 polymer ?
#
loop_
_entity_poly.entity_id
_entity_poly.type
_entity_poly.pdbx_seq_one_letter_code
_entity_poly.pdbx_strand_id
1 'polypeptide(L)'
;MTSHTLRVTGMTCEHCARTVEKTLNGFPGVQAKVAYDRGTAQIDGADGLDLAALRAVLAPHGYGLETLAGDGTRGAAIPHGGLHIAIIGSGGAAFAAAIRAAEAGARVTMIERGEVIGGTCVNVGCVPSKITLRAAEIRHERGHHPFAGIAHSEEAVDRGALLAQLRGRVEELRGAKYQKIIDDNPGIALLRGDARFEDARTLAITARTGEVTRLTPDRILIATGAAPMIPPVPGLTDTP
;
A
#
# COMPACT_ATOMS: atom_id res chain seq x y z
N MET A 1 27.62 -19.47 21.40
CA MET A 1 27.27 -18.27 20.63
C MET A 1 25.81 -18.38 20.26
N THR A 2 25.00 -17.49 20.80
CA THR A 2 23.57 -17.42 20.53
C THR A 2 23.36 -16.41 19.40
N SER A 3 22.56 -16.79 18.39
CA SER A 3 22.23 -15.94 17.25
C SER A 3 20.86 -15.34 17.48
N HIS A 4 20.77 -14.00 17.47
CA HIS A 4 19.53 -13.27 17.65
C HIS A 4 19.22 -12.50 16.37
N THR A 5 18.00 -12.64 15.84
CA THR A 5 17.52 -11.75 14.78
C THR A 5 16.65 -10.67 15.40
N LEU A 6 17.07 -9.43 15.23
CA LEU A 6 16.40 -8.24 15.76
C LEU A 6 15.93 -7.35 14.60
N ARG A 7 14.83 -6.62 14.80
CA ARG A 7 14.39 -5.57 13.90
C ARG A 7 15.20 -4.30 14.16
N VAL A 8 15.65 -3.65 13.09
CA VAL A 8 16.34 -2.36 13.16
C VAL A 8 15.37 -1.26 12.72
N THR A 9 15.20 -0.23 13.54
CA THR A 9 14.37 0.94 13.23
C THR A 9 15.24 2.15 12.88
N GLY A 10 14.69 3.11 12.12
CA GLY A 10 15.38 4.35 11.72
C GLY A 10 16.23 4.25 10.45
N MET A 11 16.37 3.08 9.83
CA MET A 11 17.05 2.94 8.53
C MET A 11 16.14 3.41 7.39
N THR A 12 16.68 4.27 6.52
CA THR A 12 15.95 4.81 5.34
C THR A 12 16.67 4.56 4.02
N CYS A 13 17.88 3.98 4.06
CA CYS A 13 18.65 3.59 2.88
C CYS A 13 19.71 2.52 3.22
N GLU A 14 20.32 1.95 2.19
CA GLU A 14 21.48 1.04 2.29
C GLU A 14 22.68 1.62 3.04
N HIS A 15 22.85 2.94 3.03
CA HIS A 15 23.92 3.58 3.80
C HIS A 15 23.64 3.51 5.31
N CYS A 16 22.38 3.64 5.73
CA CYS A 16 21.97 3.46 7.13
C CYS A 16 22.30 2.05 7.63
N ALA A 17 22.03 1.01 6.83
CA ALA A 17 22.34 -0.37 7.20
C ALA A 17 23.84 -0.59 7.44
N ARG A 18 24.70 -0.02 6.57
CA ARG A 18 26.16 -0.05 6.78
C ARG A 18 26.59 0.67 8.06
N THR A 19 25.94 1.79 8.40
CA THR A 19 26.23 2.50 9.66
C THR A 19 25.84 1.65 10.87
N VAL A 20 24.62 1.08 10.87
CA VAL A 20 24.16 0.19 11.96
C VAL A 20 25.06 -1.02 12.11
N GLU A 21 25.41 -1.67 11.00
CA GLU A 21 26.29 -2.85 11.01
C GLU A 21 27.68 -2.51 11.58
N LYS A 22 28.27 -1.39 11.15
CA LYS A 22 29.56 -0.93 11.68
C LYS A 22 29.49 -0.62 13.17
N THR A 23 28.42 0.04 13.62
CA THR A 23 28.22 0.41 15.02
C THR A 23 28.03 -0.83 15.90
N LEU A 24 27.27 -1.83 15.45
CA LEU A 24 27.07 -3.08 16.20
C LEU A 24 28.34 -3.94 16.27
N ASN A 25 29.08 -4.06 15.15
CA ASN A 25 30.36 -4.78 15.14
C ASN A 25 31.47 -4.06 15.93
N GLY A 26 31.28 -2.80 16.30
CA GLY A 26 32.17 -2.09 17.22
C GLY A 26 31.97 -2.50 18.69
N PHE A 27 30.91 -3.24 19.02
CA PHE A 27 30.64 -3.71 20.37
C PHE A 27 31.45 -4.99 20.68
N PRO A 28 32.20 -5.05 21.79
CA PRO A 28 33.03 -6.21 22.11
C PRO A 28 32.23 -7.51 22.19
N GLY A 29 32.69 -8.55 21.50
CA GLY A 29 32.07 -9.88 21.54
C GLY A 29 30.81 -10.03 20.69
N VAL A 30 30.57 -9.09 19.77
CA VAL A 30 29.40 -9.06 18.88
C VAL A 30 29.84 -9.16 17.42
N GLN A 31 29.18 -10.06 16.68
CA GLN A 31 29.25 -10.08 15.22
C GLN A 31 27.85 -9.85 14.66
N ALA A 32 27.67 -8.78 13.89
CA ALA A 32 26.38 -8.37 13.35
C ALA A 32 26.39 -8.31 11.82
N LYS A 33 25.29 -8.76 11.20
CA LYS A 33 24.97 -8.54 9.79
C LYS A 33 23.63 -7.83 9.67
N VAL A 34 23.57 -6.74 8.93
CA VAL A 34 22.36 -5.91 8.80
C VAL A 34 21.82 -5.97 7.37
N ALA A 35 20.53 -6.28 7.23
CA ALA A 35 19.83 -6.36 5.97
C ALA A 35 18.83 -5.19 5.85
N TYR A 36 19.11 -4.24 4.95
CA TYR A 36 18.23 -3.08 4.74
C TYR A 36 16.86 -3.48 4.20
N ASP A 37 16.84 -4.35 3.19
CA ASP A 37 15.64 -4.87 2.52
C ASP A 37 14.63 -5.51 3.49
N ARG A 38 15.13 -6.15 4.55
CA ARG A 38 14.34 -6.81 5.59
C ARG A 38 14.19 -5.99 6.87
N GLY A 39 14.94 -4.90 7.01
CA GLY A 39 14.97 -4.08 8.22
C GLY A 39 15.42 -4.85 9.46
N THR A 40 16.36 -5.80 9.32
CA THR A 40 16.80 -6.69 10.41
C THR A 40 18.31 -6.69 10.61
N ALA A 41 18.75 -6.97 11.84
CA ALA A 41 20.12 -7.27 12.20
C ALA A 41 20.18 -8.68 12.78
N GLN A 42 20.99 -9.53 12.18
CA GLN A 42 21.39 -10.81 12.77
C GLN A 42 22.63 -10.57 13.62
N ILE A 43 22.57 -10.92 14.90
CA ILE A 43 23.62 -10.65 15.88
C ILE A 43 24.03 -11.95 16.56
N ASP A 44 25.30 -12.31 16.42
CA ASP A 44 25.94 -13.46 17.04
C ASP A 44 26.83 -12.99 18.20
N GLY A 45 26.65 -13.55 19.41
CA GLY A 45 27.46 -13.18 20.58
C GLY A 45 27.48 -14.23 21.70
N ALA A 46 28.15 -13.89 22.81
CA ALA A 46 28.20 -14.72 24.01
C ALA A 46 26.82 -14.76 24.74
N ASP A 47 26.58 -15.83 25.50
CA ASP A 47 25.28 -16.01 26.18
C ASP A 47 25.05 -14.90 27.21
N GLY A 48 23.88 -14.24 27.12
CA GLY A 48 23.56 -13.05 27.91
C GLY A 48 23.88 -11.73 27.22
N LEU A 49 23.65 -11.64 25.91
CA LEU A 49 23.81 -10.42 25.12
C LEU A 49 23.01 -9.26 25.74
N ASP A 50 23.69 -8.18 26.12
CA ASP A 50 23.03 -6.99 26.67
C ASP A 50 22.38 -6.17 25.55
N LEU A 51 21.13 -6.52 25.24
CA LEU A 51 20.31 -5.81 24.25
C LEU A 51 20.08 -4.34 24.63
N ALA A 52 20.13 -3.98 25.92
CA ALA A 52 19.99 -2.59 26.34
C ALA A 52 21.24 -1.79 25.99
N ALA A 53 22.44 -2.36 26.18
CA ALA A 53 23.69 -1.73 25.76
C ALA A 53 23.76 -1.55 24.23
N LEU A 54 23.35 -2.55 23.44
CA LEU A 54 23.31 -2.44 21.98
C LEU A 54 22.35 -1.34 21.49
N ARG A 55 21.18 -1.22 22.11
CA ARG A 55 20.25 -0.11 21.86
C ARG A 55 20.87 1.24 22.20
N ALA A 56 21.55 1.34 23.35
CA ALA A 56 22.17 2.58 23.81
C ALA A 56 23.27 3.07 22.86
N VAL A 57 24.01 2.16 22.22
CA VAL A 57 25.07 2.50 21.25
C VAL A 57 24.51 2.95 19.90
N LEU A 58 23.32 2.48 19.52
CA LEU A 58 22.64 2.88 18.27
C LEU A 58 21.81 4.17 18.39
N ALA A 59 21.27 4.47 19.57
CA ALA A 59 20.40 5.62 19.79
C ALA A 59 21.01 6.98 19.36
N PRO A 60 22.30 7.29 19.60
CA PRO A 60 22.92 8.54 19.14
C PRO A 60 22.97 8.69 17.61
N HIS A 61 22.90 7.57 16.89
CA HIS A 61 22.86 7.53 15.43
C HIS A 61 21.43 7.54 14.86
N GLY A 62 20.41 7.63 15.73
CA GLY A 62 19.00 7.64 15.32
C GLY A 62 18.43 6.26 14.98
N TYR A 63 19.10 5.17 15.39
CA TYR A 63 18.66 3.81 15.11
C TYR A 63 18.21 3.08 16.38
N GLY A 64 17.26 2.15 16.22
CA GLY A 64 16.76 1.31 17.32
C GLY A 64 16.88 -0.18 17.01
N LEU A 65 16.77 -1.01 18.06
CA LEU A 65 16.73 -2.48 17.97
C LEU A 65 15.54 -3.06 18.72
N GLU A 66 14.74 -3.90 18.09
CA GLU A 66 13.56 -4.56 18.67
C GLU A 66 13.65 -6.08 18.49
N THR A 67 13.16 -6.84 19.47
CA THR A 67 13.15 -8.30 19.38
C THR A 67 12.02 -8.75 18.46
N LEU A 68 12.31 -9.64 17.51
CA LEU A 68 11.28 -10.29 16.69
C LEU A 68 10.61 -11.38 17.54
N ALA A 69 9.34 -11.18 17.91
CA ALA A 69 8.58 -12.17 18.67
C ALA A 69 8.36 -13.44 17.84
N GLY A 70 8.61 -14.59 18.45
CA GLY A 70 8.41 -15.92 17.86
C GLY A 70 6.95 -16.20 17.50
N ASP A 71 6.81 -17.05 16.51
CA ASP A 71 5.63 -17.71 15.98
C ASP A 71 4.75 -18.40 17.03
N GLY A 72 3.48 -17.96 17.15
CA GLY A 72 2.46 -18.75 17.84
C GLY A 72 1.26 -17.98 18.40
N THR A 73 0.10 -18.17 17.75
CA THR A 73 -1.28 -18.01 18.25
C THR A 73 -1.93 -16.61 18.34
N ARG A 74 -2.96 -16.48 17.49
CA ARG A 74 -4.21 -15.67 17.54
C ARG A 74 -4.31 -14.55 18.59
N GLY A 75 -4.54 -13.35 18.08
CA GLY A 75 -5.51 -12.41 18.68
C GLY A 75 -5.06 -11.74 19.97
N ALA A 76 -3.99 -10.96 19.92
CA ALA A 76 -3.76 -9.89 20.87
C ALA A 76 -3.24 -8.69 20.10
N ALA A 77 -3.92 -7.56 20.25
CA ALA A 77 -3.55 -6.29 19.66
C ALA A 77 -2.08 -5.98 19.93
N ILE A 78 -1.30 -5.67 18.89
CA ILE A 78 -0.02 -5.01 19.10
C ILE A 78 -0.34 -3.71 19.85
N PRO A 79 0.24 -3.48 21.04
CA PRO A 79 0.10 -2.20 21.71
C PRO A 79 0.95 -1.18 20.95
N HIS A 80 0.39 -0.67 19.86
CA HIS A 80 0.85 0.58 19.26
C HIS A 80 0.23 1.70 20.07
N GLY A 81 1.03 2.45 20.82
CA GLY A 81 0.59 3.68 21.49
C GLY A 81 0.18 4.81 20.53
N GLY A 82 -0.09 4.51 19.26
CA GLY A 82 -0.50 5.45 18.22
C GLY A 82 -1.99 5.31 17.90
N LEU A 83 -2.57 6.38 17.33
CA LEU A 83 -3.99 6.45 16.98
C LEU A 83 -4.42 5.29 16.07
N HIS A 84 -5.63 4.78 16.28
CA HIS A 84 -6.31 3.92 15.32
C HIS A 84 -7.16 4.76 14.36
N ILE A 85 -6.83 4.69 13.07
CA ILE A 85 -7.53 5.42 12.02
C ILE A 85 -8.21 4.43 11.09
N ALA A 86 -9.53 4.52 10.96
CA ALA A 86 -10.26 3.82 9.90
C ALA A 86 -10.42 4.72 8.67
N ILE A 87 -10.22 4.16 7.48
CA ILE A 87 -10.37 4.85 6.21
C ILE A 87 -11.37 4.07 5.36
N ILE A 88 -12.49 4.69 5.00
CA ILE A 88 -13.51 4.08 4.15
C ILE A 88 -13.20 4.41 2.69
N GLY A 89 -12.82 3.40 1.92
CA GLY A 89 -12.41 3.46 0.53
C GLY A 89 -10.92 3.14 0.33
N SER A 90 -10.55 2.80 -0.91
CA SER A 90 -9.16 2.50 -1.31
C SER A 90 -8.67 3.33 -2.51
N GLY A 91 -9.29 4.50 -2.76
CA GLY A 91 -8.85 5.42 -3.80
C GLY A 91 -7.55 6.17 -3.47
N GLY A 92 -7.12 7.07 -4.37
CA GLY A 92 -5.89 7.85 -4.19
C GLY A 92 -5.84 8.65 -2.88
N ALA A 93 -6.96 9.28 -2.48
CA ALA A 93 -7.04 9.98 -1.20
C ALA A 93 -6.87 9.05 0.00
N ALA A 94 -7.48 7.86 -0.05
CA ALA A 94 -7.40 6.86 1.01
C ALA A 94 -5.96 6.35 1.19
N PHE A 95 -5.28 6.02 0.08
CA PHE A 95 -3.89 5.55 0.14
C PHE A 95 -2.93 6.64 0.60
N ALA A 96 -3.08 7.87 0.10
CA ALA A 96 -2.24 8.98 0.57
C ALA A 96 -2.39 9.18 2.09
N ALA A 97 -3.63 9.15 2.61
CA ALA A 97 -3.89 9.25 4.03
C ALA A 97 -3.35 8.05 4.82
N ALA A 98 -3.53 6.82 4.31
CA ALA A 98 -3.07 5.60 4.96
C ALA A 98 -1.55 5.57 5.12
N ILE A 99 -0.81 5.88 4.04
CA ILE A 99 0.65 5.96 4.05
C ILE A 99 1.10 6.99 5.08
N ARG A 100 0.55 8.21 5.02
CA ARG A 100 0.97 9.29 5.91
C ARG A 100 0.65 8.99 7.38
N ALA A 101 -0.51 8.39 7.65
CA ALA A 101 -0.90 7.97 8.99
C ALA A 101 0.03 6.89 9.54
N ALA A 102 0.33 5.86 8.74
CA ALA A 102 1.24 4.80 9.14
C ALA A 102 2.67 5.30 9.38
N GLU A 103 3.18 6.20 8.54
CA GLU A 103 4.47 6.89 8.74
C GLU A 103 4.51 7.70 10.05
N ALA A 104 3.37 8.23 10.48
CA ALA A 104 3.22 8.93 11.75
C ALA A 104 3.03 7.99 12.95
N GLY A 105 3.12 6.67 12.75
CA GLY A 105 2.98 5.66 13.80
C GLY A 105 1.54 5.28 14.14
N ALA A 106 0.55 5.69 13.35
CA ALA A 106 -0.83 5.28 13.53
C ALA A 106 -1.05 3.85 13.02
N ARG A 107 -1.98 3.14 13.65
CA ARG A 107 -2.54 1.89 13.11
C ARG A 107 -3.69 2.25 12.18
N VAL A 108 -3.63 1.81 10.93
CA VAL A 108 -4.61 2.13 9.90
C VAL A 108 -5.43 0.89 9.53
N THR A 109 -6.74 1.06 9.44
CA THR A 109 -7.65 0.06 8.86
C THR A 109 -8.35 0.66 7.65
N MET A 110 -7.93 0.25 6.46
CA MET A 110 -8.61 0.60 5.22
C MET A 110 -9.78 -0.36 4.99
N ILE A 111 -10.90 0.14 4.51
CA ILE A 111 -12.11 -0.66 4.25
C ILE A 111 -12.51 -0.48 2.79
N GLU A 112 -12.54 -1.57 2.02
CA GLU A 112 -12.89 -1.54 0.60
C GLU A 112 -14.01 -2.54 0.29
N ARG A 113 -15.06 -2.06 -0.36
CA ARG A 113 -16.22 -2.88 -0.76
C ARG A 113 -16.03 -3.54 -2.13
N GLY A 114 -15.26 -2.92 -3.01
CA GLY A 114 -14.98 -3.39 -4.35
C GLY A 114 -14.12 -4.65 -4.36
N GLU A 115 -14.22 -5.39 -5.47
CA GLU A 115 -13.37 -6.57 -5.70
C GLU A 115 -11.90 -6.19 -5.84
N VAL A 116 -11.62 -5.03 -6.44
CA VAL A 116 -10.28 -4.49 -6.65
C VAL A 116 -10.05 -3.23 -5.80
N ILE A 117 -8.79 -3.02 -5.40
CA ILE A 117 -8.35 -1.81 -4.70
C ILE A 117 -7.89 -0.71 -5.69
N GLY A 118 -7.66 0.49 -5.17
CA GLY A 118 -7.12 1.63 -5.92
C GLY A 118 -8.17 2.65 -6.39
N GLY A 119 -9.45 2.34 -6.19
CA GLY A 119 -10.58 3.21 -6.53
C GLY A 119 -10.67 3.58 -8.02
N THR A 120 -11.22 4.76 -8.31
CA THR A 120 -11.57 5.17 -9.68
C THR A 120 -10.36 5.40 -10.58
N CYS A 121 -9.37 6.17 -10.11
CA CYS A 121 -8.32 6.74 -10.96
C CYS A 121 -7.53 5.68 -11.74
N VAL A 122 -7.11 4.61 -11.06
CA VAL A 122 -6.32 3.53 -11.68
C VAL A 122 -7.19 2.54 -12.45
N ASN A 123 -8.41 2.26 -11.99
CA ASN A 123 -9.21 1.15 -12.52
C ASN A 123 -10.12 1.55 -13.67
N VAL A 124 -10.81 2.69 -13.56
CA VAL A 124 -11.92 3.07 -14.47
C VAL A 124 -11.94 4.57 -14.80
N GLY A 125 -10.85 5.29 -14.50
CA GLY A 125 -10.77 6.74 -14.63
C GLY A 125 -9.57 7.18 -15.45
N CYS A 126 -8.68 7.93 -14.79
CA CYS A 126 -7.56 8.61 -15.44
C CYS A 126 -6.64 7.65 -16.20
N VAL A 127 -6.22 6.55 -15.59
CA VAL A 127 -5.26 5.62 -16.22
C VAL A 127 -5.83 5.00 -17.50
N PRO A 128 -6.99 4.31 -17.49
CA PRO A 128 -7.62 3.81 -18.71
C PRO A 128 -7.85 4.90 -19.76
N SER A 129 -8.41 6.04 -19.36
CA SER A 129 -8.75 7.11 -20.31
C SER A 129 -7.53 7.68 -21.02
N LYS A 130 -6.41 7.89 -20.31
CA LYS A 130 -5.18 8.40 -20.94
C LYS A 130 -4.50 7.38 -21.83
N ILE A 131 -4.56 6.08 -21.50
CA ILE A 131 -4.08 5.02 -22.39
C ILE A 131 -4.89 5.00 -23.69
N THR A 132 -6.22 5.02 -23.58
CA THR A 132 -7.10 5.01 -24.76
C THR A 132 -6.94 6.27 -25.61
N LEU A 133 -6.87 7.46 -24.98
CA LEU A 133 -6.65 8.71 -25.71
C LEU A 133 -5.33 8.70 -26.47
N ARG A 134 -4.26 8.15 -25.89
CA ARG A 134 -2.98 8.08 -26.61
C ARG A 134 -3.03 7.12 -27.80
N ALA A 135 -3.71 5.99 -27.68
CA ALA A 135 -3.92 5.09 -28.81
C ALA A 135 -4.76 5.74 -29.92
N ALA A 136 -5.80 6.50 -29.56
CA ALA A 136 -6.61 7.25 -30.51
C ALA A 136 -5.80 8.33 -31.23
N GLU A 137 -4.97 9.08 -30.50
CA GLU A 137 -4.06 10.08 -31.07
C GLU A 137 -3.13 9.46 -32.12
N ILE A 138 -2.49 8.33 -31.79
CA ILE A 138 -1.59 7.64 -32.73
C ILE A 138 -2.35 7.19 -33.99
N ARG A 139 -3.57 6.66 -33.84
CA ARG A 139 -4.39 6.28 -35.01
C ARG A 139 -4.80 7.49 -35.85
N HIS A 140 -5.07 8.62 -35.21
CA HIS A 140 -5.43 9.87 -35.89
C HIS A 140 -4.24 10.39 -36.69
N GLU A 141 -3.08 10.54 -36.07
CA GLU A 141 -1.84 11.06 -36.68
C GLU A 141 -1.37 10.20 -37.86
N ARG A 142 -1.56 8.87 -37.83
CA ARG A 142 -1.25 7.98 -38.98
C ARG A 142 -2.08 8.28 -40.23
N GLY A 143 -3.33 8.71 -40.07
CA GLY A 143 -4.21 9.05 -41.19
C GLY A 143 -4.23 10.53 -41.53
N HIS A 144 -3.85 11.40 -40.59
CA HIS A 144 -4.04 12.85 -40.67
C HIS A 144 -2.77 13.57 -40.22
N HIS A 145 -1.91 13.93 -41.17
CA HIS A 145 -0.73 14.76 -40.92
C HIS A 145 -0.36 15.60 -42.16
N PRO A 146 0.36 16.72 -42.01
CA PRO A 146 0.64 17.62 -43.15
C PRO A 146 1.87 17.22 -43.99
N PHE A 147 2.64 16.21 -43.58
CA PHE A 147 3.92 15.88 -44.22
C PHE A 147 3.74 15.06 -45.51
N ALA A 148 3.97 15.71 -46.67
CA ALA A 148 3.83 15.08 -47.99
C ALA A 148 4.80 13.90 -48.25
N GLY A 149 5.91 13.80 -47.50
CA GLY A 149 6.88 12.71 -47.62
C GLY A 149 6.54 11.44 -46.83
N ILE A 150 5.43 11.44 -46.07
CA ILE A 150 4.99 10.31 -45.25
C ILE A 150 3.66 9.81 -45.80
N ALA A 151 3.54 8.49 -46.00
CA ALA A 151 2.29 7.90 -46.47
C ALA A 151 1.25 7.85 -45.34
N HIS A 152 0.01 8.26 -45.63
CA HIS A 152 -1.11 8.05 -44.73
C HIS A 152 -1.46 6.55 -44.63
N SER A 153 -1.86 6.11 -43.45
CA SER A 153 -2.31 4.74 -43.20
C SER A 153 -3.62 4.74 -42.41
N GLU A 154 -4.60 3.97 -42.91
CA GLU A 154 -5.93 3.83 -42.31
C GLU A 154 -6.22 2.42 -41.80
N GLU A 155 -5.20 1.63 -41.50
CA GLU A 155 -5.34 0.25 -41.02
C GLU A 155 -6.39 0.12 -39.90
N ALA A 156 -7.06 -1.04 -39.92
CA ALA A 156 -8.06 -1.39 -38.93
C ALA A 156 -7.44 -1.44 -37.52
N VAL A 157 -8.17 -0.90 -36.55
CA VAL A 157 -7.75 -0.93 -35.15
C VAL A 157 -8.21 -2.24 -34.50
N ASP A 158 -7.28 -3.03 -34.00
CA ASP A 158 -7.60 -4.16 -33.13
C ASP A 158 -7.95 -3.65 -31.72
N ARG A 159 -9.25 -3.44 -31.51
CA ARG A 159 -9.78 -3.01 -30.20
C ARG A 159 -9.58 -4.06 -29.12
N GLY A 160 -9.55 -5.35 -29.47
CA GLY A 160 -9.34 -6.44 -28.51
C GLY A 160 -7.94 -6.39 -27.92
N ALA A 161 -6.93 -6.23 -28.78
CA ALA A 161 -5.54 -6.06 -28.37
C ALA A 161 -5.34 -4.80 -27.51
N LEU A 162 -5.94 -3.67 -27.90
CA LEU A 162 -5.86 -2.43 -27.11
C LEU A 162 -6.47 -2.60 -25.70
N LEU A 163 -7.62 -3.28 -25.60
CA LEU A 163 -8.26 -3.52 -24.32
C LEU A 163 -7.45 -4.48 -23.44
N ALA A 164 -6.85 -5.52 -24.03
CA ALA A 164 -5.95 -6.42 -23.33
C ALA A 164 -4.72 -5.68 -22.78
N GLN A 165 -4.09 -4.83 -23.60
CA GLN A 165 -2.97 -3.99 -23.20
C GLN A 165 -3.35 -3.02 -22.07
N LEU A 166 -4.49 -2.34 -22.19
CA LEU A 166 -5.01 -1.44 -21.16
C LEU A 166 -5.22 -2.17 -19.83
N ARG A 167 -5.90 -3.33 -19.85
CA ARG A 167 -6.15 -4.14 -18.65
C ARG A 167 -4.85 -4.59 -18.00
N GLY A 168 -3.88 -5.05 -18.79
CA GLY A 168 -2.55 -5.42 -18.30
C GLY A 168 -1.86 -4.26 -17.59
N ARG A 169 -1.91 -3.05 -18.18
CA ARG A 169 -1.29 -1.87 -17.59
C ARG A 169 -2.00 -1.41 -16.30
N VAL A 170 -3.32 -1.51 -16.24
CA VAL A 170 -4.09 -1.23 -15.03
C VAL A 170 -3.72 -2.22 -13.91
N GLU A 171 -3.62 -3.51 -14.23
CA GLU A 171 -3.24 -4.54 -13.26
C GLU A 171 -1.82 -4.31 -12.70
N GLU A 172 -0.86 -4.07 -13.58
CA GLU A 172 0.53 -3.75 -13.22
C GLU A 172 0.58 -2.56 -12.24
N LEU A 173 -0.10 -1.46 -12.59
CA LEU A 173 -0.12 -0.26 -11.76
C LEU A 173 -0.86 -0.47 -10.44
N ARG A 174 -1.95 -1.25 -10.43
CA ARG A 174 -2.67 -1.60 -9.20
C ARG A 174 -1.77 -2.40 -8.25
N GLY A 175 -1.10 -3.42 -8.77
CA GLY A 175 -0.14 -4.22 -8.00
C GLY A 175 0.98 -3.36 -7.42
N ALA A 176 1.65 -2.58 -8.26
CA ALA A 176 2.83 -1.81 -7.88
C ALA A 176 2.53 -0.59 -6.99
N LYS A 177 1.40 0.08 -7.17
CA LYS A 177 1.09 1.35 -6.49
C LYS A 177 0.06 1.26 -5.37
N TYR A 178 -0.58 0.11 -5.20
CA TYR A 178 -1.62 -0.07 -4.19
C TYR A 178 -1.42 -1.36 -3.39
N GLN A 179 -1.40 -2.52 -4.05
CA GLN A 179 -1.28 -3.80 -3.33
C GLN A 179 0.04 -3.90 -2.56
N LYS A 180 1.15 -3.60 -3.23
CA LYS A 180 2.48 -3.61 -2.62
C LYS A 180 2.59 -2.68 -1.40
N ILE A 181 1.90 -1.55 -1.40
CA ILE A 181 1.91 -0.61 -0.26
C ILE A 181 1.26 -1.22 0.97
N ILE A 182 0.19 -1.99 0.80
CA ILE A 182 -0.46 -2.70 1.90
C ILE A 182 0.45 -3.82 2.38
N ASP A 183 1.00 -4.62 1.46
CA ASP A 183 1.82 -5.79 1.80
C ASP A 183 3.12 -5.40 2.52
N ASP A 184 3.76 -4.31 2.11
CA ASP A 184 5.02 -3.84 2.68
C ASP A 184 4.84 -3.01 3.96
N ASN A 185 3.61 -2.61 4.31
CA ASN A 185 3.35 -1.72 5.45
C ASN A 185 2.56 -2.40 6.56
N PRO A 186 3.21 -2.88 7.63
CA PRO A 186 2.53 -3.58 8.73
C PRO A 186 1.58 -2.67 9.54
N GLY A 187 1.67 -1.35 9.38
CA GLY A 187 0.77 -0.39 9.99
C GLY A 187 -0.58 -0.25 9.27
N ILE A 188 -0.73 -0.82 8.07
CA ILE A 188 -1.92 -0.71 7.24
C ILE A 188 -2.57 -2.09 7.07
N ALA A 189 -3.79 -2.25 7.57
CA ALA A 189 -4.60 -3.44 7.33
C ALA A 189 -5.75 -3.12 6.36
N LEU A 190 -6.06 -4.05 5.46
CA LEU A 190 -7.21 -3.95 4.56
C LEU A 190 -8.32 -4.90 5.03
N LEU A 191 -9.51 -4.35 5.27
CA LEU A 191 -10.74 -5.09 5.46
C LEU A 191 -11.61 -5.00 4.19
N ARG A 192 -12.11 -6.15 3.75
CA ARG A 192 -13.03 -6.22 2.61
C ARG A 192 -14.47 -6.21 3.10
N GLY A 193 -15.24 -5.20 2.70
CA GLY A 193 -16.63 -5.09 3.07
C GLY A 193 -17.20 -3.70 2.86
N ASP A 194 -18.53 -3.59 3.00
CA ASP A 194 -19.26 -2.33 2.94
C ASP A 194 -19.36 -1.73 4.36
N ALA A 195 -18.85 -0.53 4.54
CA ALA A 195 -18.83 0.16 5.83
C ALA A 195 -19.99 1.14 5.94
N ARG A 196 -20.69 1.10 7.08
CA ARG A 196 -21.65 2.12 7.50
C ARG A 196 -21.40 2.54 8.94
N PHE A 197 -21.77 3.76 9.28
CA PHE A 197 -21.82 4.20 10.67
C PHE A 197 -23.01 3.52 11.36
N GLU A 198 -22.76 2.82 12.47
CA GLU A 198 -23.82 2.42 13.40
C GLU A 198 -24.15 3.56 14.36
N ASP A 199 -23.13 4.36 14.71
CA ASP A 199 -23.25 5.56 15.54
C ASP A 199 -22.12 6.55 15.19
N ALA A 200 -21.92 7.60 16.00
CA ALA A 200 -20.93 8.65 15.74
C ALA A 200 -19.46 8.17 15.74
N ARG A 201 -19.15 6.98 16.28
CA ARG A 201 -17.79 6.45 16.45
C ARG A 201 -17.62 5.00 16.02
N THR A 202 -18.70 4.28 15.77
CA THR A 202 -18.67 2.86 15.43
C THR A 202 -19.02 2.64 13.96
N LEU A 203 -18.16 1.89 13.26
CA LEU A 203 -18.42 1.38 11.91
C LEU A 203 -18.87 -0.08 12.00
N ALA A 204 -19.95 -0.43 11.31
CA ALA A 204 -20.25 -1.80 10.91
C ALA A 204 -19.74 -2.04 9.50
N ILE A 205 -18.92 -3.07 9.34
CA ILE A 205 -18.37 -3.50 8.06
C ILE A 205 -19.00 -4.86 7.73
N THR A 206 -19.83 -4.88 6.69
CA THR A 206 -20.44 -6.12 6.20
C THR A 206 -19.57 -6.71 5.11
N ALA A 207 -18.95 -7.85 5.39
CA ALA A 207 -18.18 -8.62 4.41
C ALA A 207 -19.10 -9.21 3.32
N ARG A 208 -18.52 -9.65 2.20
CA ARG A 208 -19.29 -10.30 1.13
C ARG A 208 -20.01 -11.58 1.56
N THR A 209 -19.52 -12.24 2.61
CA THR A 209 -20.16 -13.42 3.22
C THR A 209 -21.40 -13.07 4.05
N GLY A 210 -21.66 -11.78 4.29
CA GLY A 210 -22.70 -11.29 5.19
C GLY A 210 -22.23 -11.13 6.64
N GLU A 211 -21.03 -11.59 6.99
CA GLU A 211 -20.45 -11.38 8.32
C GLU A 211 -20.27 -9.89 8.61
N VAL A 212 -20.59 -9.47 9.83
CA VAL A 212 -20.48 -8.08 10.26
C VAL A 212 -19.39 -7.93 11.30
N THR A 213 -18.34 -7.18 10.96
CA THR A 213 -17.30 -6.75 11.89
C THR A 213 -17.59 -5.34 12.37
N ARG A 214 -17.45 -5.09 13.68
CA ARG A 214 -17.56 -3.75 14.26
C ARG A 214 -16.19 -3.18 14.54
N LEU A 215 -16.01 -1.89 14.25
CA LEU A 215 -14.77 -1.17 14.43
C LEU A 215 -15.05 0.18 15.10
N THR A 216 -14.40 0.46 16.23
CA THR A 216 -14.49 1.75 16.93
C THR A 216 -13.11 2.41 16.96
N PRO A 217 -12.69 3.04 15.84
CA PRO A 217 -11.39 3.71 15.75
C PRO A 217 -11.39 5.06 16.46
N ASP A 218 -10.21 5.61 16.70
CA ASP A 218 -10.06 6.97 17.25
C ASP A 218 -10.48 8.04 16.24
N ARG A 219 -10.19 7.82 14.95
CA ARG A 219 -10.51 8.73 13.85
C ARG A 219 -11.02 7.96 12.64
N ILE A 220 -11.90 8.61 11.88
CA ILE A 220 -12.48 8.05 10.66
C ILE A 220 -12.29 9.05 9.51
N LEU A 221 -11.75 8.56 8.40
CA LEU A 221 -11.70 9.28 7.13
C LEU A 221 -12.69 8.66 6.15
N ILE A 222 -13.59 9.47 5.60
CA ILE A 222 -14.51 9.07 4.53
C ILE A 222 -13.86 9.44 3.19
N ALA A 223 -13.40 8.43 2.44
CA ALA A 223 -12.75 8.56 1.14
C ALA A 223 -13.44 7.69 0.08
N THR A 224 -14.77 7.65 0.10
CA THR A 224 -15.63 6.78 -0.73
C THR A 224 -15.69 7.17 -2.20
N GLY A 225 -15.17 8.35 -2.57
CA GLY A 225 -15.19 8.85 -3.94
C GLY A 225 -16.59 9.23 -4.41
N ALA A 226 -16.85 9.03 -5.70
CA ALA A 226 -18.12 9.33 -6.35
C ALA A 226 -18.47 8.23 -7.37
N ALA A 227 -19.72 8.23 -7.84
CA ALA A 227 -20.21 7.35 -8.89
C ALA A 227 -20.85 8.18 -10.03
N PRO A 228 -20.92 7.64 -11.26
CA PRO A 228 -21.64 8.28 -12.35
C PRO A 228 -23.10 8.56 -11.97
N MET A 229 -23.57 9.76 -12.28
CA MET A 229 -24.99 10.09 -12.20
C MET A 229 -25.68 9.60 -13.47
N ILE A 230 -26.76 8.83 -13.31
CA ILE A 230 -27.58 8.34 -14.43
C ILE A 230 -28.82 9.24 -14.53
N PRO A 231 -28.97 10.03 -15.59
CA PRO A 231 -30.12 10.93 -15.72
C PRO A 231 -31.42 10.12 -15.94
N PRO A 232 -32.57 10.62 -15.47
CA PRO A 232 -33.86 9.92 -15.61
C PRO A 232 -34.45 10.09 -17.02
N VAL A 233 -33.70 9.68 -18.05
CA VAL A 233 -34.15 9.68 -19.44
C VAL A 233 -34.94 8.39 -19.69
N PRO A 234 -36.22 8.47 -20.13
CA PRO A 234 -37.01 7.29 -20.43
C PRO A 234 -36.28 6.31 -21.38
N GLY A 235 -36.22 5.04 -20.99
CA GLY A 235 -35.53 3.97 -21.73
C GLY A 235 -34.03 3.81 -21.45
N LEU A 236 -33.38 4.75 -20.74
CA LEU A 236 -31.94 4.67 -20.48
C LEU A 236 -31.56 3.56 -19.48
N THR A 237 -32.36 3.36 -18.43
CA THR A 237 -32.07 2.38 -17.36
C THR A 237 -32.00 0.94 -17.88
N ASP A 238 -32.80 0.62 -18.90
CA ASP A 238 -32.91 -0.74 -19.45
C ASP A 238 -32.02 -0.96 -20.68
N THR A 239 -31.17 0.03 -21.03
CA THR A 239 -30.25 -0.08 -22.17
C THR A 239 -29.04 -0.95 -21.77
N PRO A 240 -28.70 -2.00 -22.54
CA PRO A 240 -27.62 -2.94 -22.23
C PRO A 240 -26.21 -2.33 -22.28
#